data_AF-A0A959VLY2-F1
#
_entry.id   AF-A0A959VLY2-F1
#
_cell.length_a   1.000
_cell.length_b   1.000
_cell.length_c   1.000
_cell.angle_alpha   90.00
_cell.angle_beta   90.00
_cell.angle_gamma   90.00
#
_symmetry.space_group_name_H-M   'P 1'
#
loop_
_entity.id
_entity.type
_entity.pdbx_description
1 polymer ?
#
loop_
_entity_poly.entity_id
_entity_poly.type
_entity_poly.pdbx_seq_one_letter_code
_entity_poly.pdbx_strand_id
1 'polypeptide(L)'
;MSPNSIEILDPDSGLFVSLTAGGSGAVMLGDEVIAAAPIPPEGLERLADGPLSLETEHGSLEVEIESEGEPIVFEGELIGRREARLARIRGRLADRDRQIDLDCRGVLHAREGDGARAAIRRDATVILADGGLISLAGARATGSDGHGEEEIAAAISHPGGYVEFNDVLLSTEYDGAGRHRRATLELWPASDEIAGLHGAGNVVAGCTAKVDGATINTALFRWSLDGHLGMGRYEIRLEPGEAAR
;
A
#
# COMPACT_ATOMS: atom_id res chain seq x y z
N MET A 1 -4.92 12.10 11.55
CA MET A 1 -3.58 12.56 11.13
C MET A 1 -3.68 13.05 9.67
N SER A 2 -2.73 13.84 9.15
CA SER A 2 -2.79 14.21 7.71
C SER A 2 -2.27 13.04 6.86
N PRO A 3 -2.99 12.62 5.80
CA PRO A 3 -2.47 11.63 4.88
C PRO A 3 -1.16 12.09 4.24
N ASN A 4 -0.24 11.14 4.06
CA ASN A 4 1.09 11.36 3.50
C ASN A 4 1.41 10.39 2.35
N SER A 5 0.49 9.46 2.05
CA SER A 5 0.53 8.71 0.81
C SER A 5 -0.86 8.41 0.27
N ILE A 6 -0.94 8.17 -1.03
CA ILE A 6 -2.14 7.75 -1.74
C ILE A 6 -1.80 6.60 -2.69
N GLU A 7 -2.67 5.60 -2.71
CA GLU A 7 -2.75 4.65 -3.82
C GLU A 7 -4.02 4.92 -4.65
N ILE A 8 -3.93 4.76 -5.98
CA ILE A 8 -5.06 4.82 -6.91
C ILE A 8 -5.02 3.55 -7.75
N LEU A 9 -6.14 2.83 -7.77
CA LEU A 9 -6.28 1.53 -8.40
C LEU A 9 -7.44 1.57 -9.39
N ASP A 10 -7.15 1.42 -10.67
CA ASP A 10 -8.17 1.13 -11.69
C ASP A 10 -7.86 -0.22 -12.35
N PRO A 11 -8.53 -1.30 -11.92
CA PRO A 11 -8.27 -2.63 -12.45
C PRO A 11 -8.70 -2.79 -13.92
N ASP A 12 -9.64 -1.98 -14.41
CA ASP A 12 -10.17 -2.10 -15.77
C ASP A 12 -9.16 -1.55 -16.79
N SER A 13 -8.53 -0.42 -16.48
CA SER A 13 -7.41 0.10 -17.28
C SER A 13 -6.06 -0.56 -16.93
N GLY A 14 -5.96 -1.21 -15.77
CA GLY A 14 -4.71 -1.74 -15.24
C GLY A 14 -3.81 -0.66 -14.61
N LEU A 15 -4.37 0.51 -14.28
CA LEU A 15 -3.64 1.59 -13.65
C LEU A 15 -3.35 1.28 -12.18
N PHE A 16 -2.11 1.51 -11.78
CA PHE A 16 -1.68 1.58 -10.40
C PHE A 16 -0.84 2.84 -10.19
N VAL A 17 -1.29 3.70 -9.26
CA VAL A 17 -0.52 4.84 -8.80
C VAL A 17 -0.22 4.65 -7.31
N SER A 18 1.02 4.90 -6.91
CA SER A 18 1.42 4.98 -5.50
C SER A 18 2.27 6.23 -5.33
N LEU A 19 1.82 7.18 -4.52
CA LEU A 19 2.52 8.42 -4.26
C LEU A 19 2.72 8.59 -2.75
N THR A 20 3.95 8.86 -2.33
CA THR A 20 4.30 9.15 -0.93
C THR A 20 5.00 10.49 -0.84
N ALA A 21 4.46 11.42 -0.05
CA ALA A 21 5.03 12.74 0.16
C ALA A 21 6.43 12.65 0.76
N GLY A 22 7.41 13.33 0.15
CA GLY A 22 8.82 13.24 0.56
C GLY A 22 9.46 11.86 0.36
N GLY A 23 8.80 10.95 -0.36
CA GLY A 23 9.22 9.57 -0.56
C GLY A 23 9.40 9.25 -2.04
N SER A 24 8.71 8.22 -2.52
CA SER A 24 8.72 7.79 -3.91
C SER A 24 7.32 7.85 -4.51
N GLY A 25 7.26 8.03 -5.82
CA GLY A 25 6.06 7.98 -6.64
C GLY A 25 6.26 6.99 -7.77
N ALA A 26 5.23 6.19 -8.04
CA ALA A 26 5.19 5.28 -9.17
C ALA A 26 3.81 5.32 -9.84
N VAL A 27 3.81 5.33 -11.17
CA VAL A 27 2.63 5.20 -12.02
C VAL A 27 2.90 4.02 -12.96
N MET A 28 2.01 3.05 -12.96
CA MET A 28 2.10 1.83 -13.75
C MET A 28 0.80 1.62 -14.51
N LEU A 29 0.88 1.08 -15.71
CA LEU A 29 -0.27 0.71 -16.53
C LEU A 29 -0.04 -0.67 -17.12
N GLY A 30 -0.83 -1.65 -16.66
CA GLY A 30 -0.55 -3.05 -16.96
C GLY A 30 0.79 -3.46 -16.36
N ASP A 31 1.70 -3.96 -17.20
CA ASP A 31 3.07 -4.33 -16.82
C ASP A 31 4.12 -3.24 -17.08
N GLU A 32 3.70 -2.08 -17.61
CA GLU A 32 4.58 -0.95 -17.93
C GLU A 32 4.67 0.04 -16.77
N VAL A 33 5.90 0.45 -16.41
CA VAL A 33 6.13 1.59 -15.51
C VAL A 33 6.17 2.85 -16.37
N ILE A 34 5.14 3.70 -16.23
CA ILE A 34 5.03 4.98 -16.95
C ILE A 34 5.96 6.01 -16.32
N ALA A 35 5.94 6.11 -14.99
CA ALA A 35 6.76 7.05 -14.24
C ALA A 35 7.17 6.43 -12.90
N ALA A 36 8.43 6.62 -12.51
CA ALA A 36 8.90 6.29 -11.17
C ALA A 36 9.98 7.29 -10.78
N ALA A 37 9.76 8.05 -9.70
CA ALA A 37 10.68 9.08 -9.26
C ALA A 37 10.57 9.32 -7.75
N PRO A 38 11.63 9.81 -7.10
CA PRO A 38 11.50 10.44 -5.79
C PRO A 38 10.50 11.60 -5.85
N ILE A 39 9.62 11.69 -4.87
CA ILE A 39 8.67 12.80 -4.75
C ILE A 39 9.26 13.82 -3.76
N PRO A 40 9.45 15.09 -4.17
CA PRO A 40 9.97 16.09 -3.27
C PRO A 40 9.02 16.31 -2.08
N PRO A 41 9.52 16.69 -0.89
CA PRO A 41 8.69 16.94 0.29
C PRO A 41 7.57 17.96 0.06
N GLU A 42 7.84 18.95 -0.80
CA GLU A 42 6.92 20.04 -1.16
C GLU A 42 6.02 19.69 -2.37
N GLY A 43 6.13 18.48 -2.92
CA GLY A 43 5.39 18.06 -4.13
C GLY A 43 3.97 17.56 -3.88
N LEU A 44 3.63 17.22 -2.64
CA LEU A 44 2.33 16.66 -2.23
C LEU A 44 1.85 17.31 -0.93
N GLU A 45 1.83 18.65 -0.89
CA GLU A 45 1.62 19.44 0.33
C GLU A 45 0.31 19.12 1.08
N ARG A 46 -0.70 18.58 0.38
CA ARG A 46 -1.91 17.98 0.97
C ARG A 46 -2.43 16.81 0.14
N LEU A 47 -2.19 15.60 0.61
CA LEU A 47 -3.01 14.45 0.23
C LEU A 47 -4.26 14.45 1.12
N ALA A 48 -5.36 14.96 0.59
CA ALA A 48 -6.63 15.09 1.29
C ALA A 48 -7.77 15.12 0.26
N ASP A 49 -9.00 15.20 0.74
CA ASP A 49 -10.17 15.42 -0.11
C ASP A 49 -10.01 16.72 -0.92
N GLY A 50 -10.37 16.66 -2.19
CA GLY A 50 -10.18 17.73 -3.14
C GLY A 50 -9.27 17.36 -4.33
N PRO A 51 -8.80 18.36 -5.07
CA PRO A 51 -8.01 18.13 -6.27
C PRO A 51 -6.56 17.76 -5.93
N LEU A 52 -6.03 16.80 -6.69
CA LEU A 52 -4.63 16.44 -6.77
C LEU A 52 -4.19 16.59 -8.23
N SER A 53 -3.10 17.32 -8.44
CA SER A 53 -2.47 17.47 -9.76
C SER A 53 -0.98 17.16 -9.66
N LEU A 54 -0.49 16.34 -10.57
CA LEU A 54 0.92 16.03 -10.76
C LEU A 54 1.23 16.20 -12.24
N GLU A 55 2.26 16.98 -12.56
CA GLU A 55 2.75 17.15 -13.93
C GLU A 55 4.23 16.77 -13.99
N THR A 56 4.60 16.05 -15.03
CA THR A 56 5.98 15.63 -15.33
C THR A 56 6.27 15.92 -16.80
N GLU A 57 7.54 15.80 -17.21
CA GLU A 57 7.91 15.90 -18.62
C GLU A 57 7.31 14.80 -19.51
N HIS A 58 6.76 13.73 -18.92
CA HIS A 58 6.21 12.58 -19.65
C HIS A 58 4.68 12.53 -19.66
N GLY A 59 4.01 13.30 -18.79
CA GLY A 59 2.57 13.23 -18.62
C GLY A 59 2.07 13.93 -17.37
N SER A 60 0.75 13.88 -17.17
CA SER A 60 0.07 14.50 -16.03
C SER A 60 -1.01 13.59 -15.44
N LEU A 61 -1.25 13.74 -14.13
CA LEU A 61 -2.35 13.14 -13.39
C LEU A 61 -3.16 14.28 -12.77
N GLU A 62 -4.44 14.36 -13.09
CA GLU A 62 -5.38 15.33 -12.53
C GLU A 62 -6.59 14.58 -11.99
N VAL A 63 -6.77 14.56 -10.68
CA VAL A 63 -7.85 13.81 -10.03
C VAL A 63 -8.50 14.60 -8.91
N GLU A 64 -9.78 14.34 -8.69
CA GLU A 64 -10.52 14.70 -7.49
C GLU A 64 -10.55 13.49 -6.55
N ILE A 65 -10.22 13.71 -5.28
CA ILE A 65 -10.19 12.71 -4.22
C ILE A 65 -11.39 12.96 -3.29
N GLU A 66 -12.17 11.92 -3.03
CA GLU A 66 -13.30 11.97 -2.11
C GLU A 66 -13.20 10.78 -1.13
N SER A 67 -12.80 11.03 0.11
CA SER A 67 -12.74 10.02 1.17
C SER A 67 -14.08 9.32 1.41
N GLU A 68 -14.05 8.01 1.60
CA GLU A 68 -15.23 7.17 1.87
C GLU A 68 -15.10 6.44 3.21
N GLY A 69 -16.17 6.49 4.01
CA GLY A 69 -16.29 5.70 5.24
C GLY A 69 -15.36 6.13 6.39
N GLU A 70 -15.43 5.35 7.47
CA GLU A 70 -14.54 5.51 8.61
C GLU A 70 -13.15 4.91 8.30
N PRO A 71 -12.06 5.57 8.70
CA PRO A 71 -10.72 5.05 8.48
C PRO A 71 -10.46 3.81 9.34
N ILE A 72 -9.62 2.92 8.83
CA ILE A 72 -8.94 1.93 9.64
C ILE A 72 -7.85 2.64 10.43
N VAL A 73 -7.75 2.34 11.72
CA VAL A 73 -6.78 2.95 12.64
C VAL A 73 -6.20 1.89 13.55
N PHE A 74 -4.88 1.69 13.52
CA PHE A 74 -4.19 0.82 14.48
C PHE A 74 -2.81 1.37 14.80
N GLU A 75 -2.22 0.87 15.88
CA GLU A 75 -0.90 1.28 16.34
C GLU A 75 -0.12 0.09 16.89
N GLY A 76 1.20 0.24 16.88
CA GLY A 76 2.13 -0.71 17.47
C GLY A 76 3.46 -0.01 17.81
N GLU A 77 4.34 -0.71 18.52
CA GLU A 77 5.55 -0.15 19.12
C GLU A 77 6.59 0.26 18.07
N LEU A 78 6.90 -0.64 17.13
CA LEU A 78 7.83 -0.43 16.02
C LEU A 78 7.11 0.12 14.78
N ILE A 79 5.88 -0.34 14.53
CA ILE A 79 5.12 0.14 13.37
C ILE A 79 4.68 1.59 13.57
N GLY A 80 4.38 2.04 14.80
CA GLY A 80 3.75 3.34 15.06
C GLY A 80 2.29 3.38 14.61
N ARG A 81 1.66 4.56 14.66
CA ARG A 81 0.26 4.72 14.26
C ARG A 81 0.08 4.66 12.75
N ARG A 82 -0.94 3.92 12.30
CA ARG A 82 -1.38 3.80 10.91
C ARG A 82 -2.84 4.19 10.79
N GLU A 83 -3.13 4.92 9.72
CA GLU A 83 -4.47 5.27 9.29
C GLU A 83 -4.59 4.94 7.80
N ALA A 84 -5.65 4.24 7.40
CA ALA A 84 -5.95 3.96 5.99
C ALA A 84 -7.44 4.20 5.73
N ARG A 85 -7.77 4.95 4.68
CA ARG A 85 -9.15 5.30 4.33
C ARG A 85 -9.39 5.09 2.85
N LEU A 86 -10.49 4.42 2.52
CA LEU A 86 -10.96 4.34 1.14
C LEU A 86 -11.21 5.74 0.58
N ALA A 87 -10.97 5.92 -0.70
CA ALA A 87 -11.32 7.13 -1.41
C ALA A 87 -11.84 6.79 -2.80
N ARG A 88 -12.81 7.58 -3.27
CA ARG A 88 -13.17 7.62 -4.68
C ARG A 88 -12.28 8.60 -5.40
N ILE A 89 -11.83 8.18 -6.57
CA ILE A 89 -10.90 8.93 -7.40
C ILE A 89 -11.55 9.14 -8.77
N ARG A 90 -11.76 10.40 -9.15
CA ARG A 90 -12.29 10.76 -10.47
C ARG A 90 -11.36 11.73 -11.16
N GLY A 91 -11.08 11.53 -12.44
CA GLY A 91 -10.22 12.46 -13.16
C GLY A 91 -9.60 11.85 -14.38
N ARG A 92 -8.31 12.12 -14.59
CA ARG A 92 -7.61 11.76 -15.83
C ARG A 92 -6.12 11.56 -15.62
N LEU A 93 -5.58 10.57 -16.31
CA LEU A 93 -4.16 10.41 -16.56
C LEU A 93 -3.88 10.71 -18.04
N ALA A 94 -2.89 11.55 -18.30
CA ALA A 94 -2.31 11.78 -19.62
C ALA A 94 -0.88 11.24 -19.64
N ASP A 95 -0.56 10.38 -20.60
CA ASP A 95 0.79 9.86 -20.85
C ASP A 95 1.05 9.90 -22.36
N ARG A 96 2.02 10.72 -22.80
CA ARG A 96 2.29 10.95 -24.23
C ARG A 96 1.02 11.29 -25.01
N ASP A 97 0.63 10.45 -25.98
CA ASP A 97 -0.58 10.59 -26.81
C ASP A 97 -1.80 9.85 -26.23
N ARG A 98 -1.69 9.27 -25.03
CA ARG A 98 -2.75 8.52 -24.36
C ARG A 98 -3.42 9.36 -23.29
N GLN A 99 -4.72 9.19 -23.20
CA GLN A 99 -5.54 9.83 -22.17
C GLN A 99 -6.49 8.78 -21.60
N ILE A 100 -6.49 8.63 -20.29
CA ILE A 100 -7.30 7.65 -19.55
C ILE A 100 -8.17 8.41 -18.57
N ASP A 101 -9.48 8.38 -18.77
CA ASP A 101 -10.42 8.90 -17.79
C ASP A 101 -10.55 7.90 -16.64
N LEU A 102 -10.56 8.41 -15.41
CA LEU A 102 -10.54 7.63 -14.17
C LEU A 102 -11.86 7.82 -13.42
N ASP A 103 -12.48 6.72 -13.03
CA ASP A 103 -13.55 6.65 -12.02
C ASP A 103 -13.36 5.36 -11.23
N CYS A 104 -12.49 5.43 -10.23
CA CYS A 104 -11.94 4.26 -9.57
C CYS A 104 -11.79 4.49 -8.07
N ARG A 105 -11.16 3.51 -7.38
CA ARG A 105 -10.92 3.58 -5.93
C ARG A 105 -9.45 3.80 -5.64
N GLY A 106 -9.20 4.38 -4.49
CA GLY A 106 -7.88 4.53 -3.92
C GLY A 106 -7.91 4.38 -2.41
N VAL A 107 -6.74 4.51 -1.80
CA VAL A 107 -6.60 4.57 -0.34
C VAL A 107 -5.70 5.74 0.00
N LEU A 108 -6.17 6.58 0.91
CA LEU A 108 -5.37 7.58 1.59
C LEU A 108 -4.75 6.94 2.83
N HIS A 109 -3.44 7.04 2.97
CA HIS A 109 -2.76 6.59 4.18
C HIS A 109 -2.15 7.76 4.94
N ALA A 110 -2.28 7.68 6.26
CA ALA A 110 -1.58 8.55 7.18
C ALA A 110 -0.71 7.69 8.11
N ARG A 111 0.51 8.15 8.36
CA ARG A 111 1.50 7.44 9.17
C ARG A 111 2.16 8.40 10.16
N GLU A 112 2.19 7.99 11.42
CA GLU A 112 2.84 8.76 12.48
C GLU A 112 4.20 8.15 12.80
N GLY A 113 5.25 8.95 12.63
CA GLY A 113 6.62 8.61 12.99
C GLY A 113 7.32 7.56 12.11
N ASP A 114 8.61 7.79 11.86
CA ASP A 114 9.58 6.70 11.81
C ASP A 114 9.82 6.19 13.24
N GLY A 115 8.80 5.57 13.85
CA GLY A 115 8.97 4.87 15.13
C GLY A 115 10.10 3.86 15.01
N ALA A 116 11.09 3.92 15.92
CA ALA A 116 12.34 3.15 15.96
C ALA A 116 13.13 3.05 14.62
N ARG A 117 14.42 2.70 14.67
CA ARG A 117 15.14 2.31 13.45
C ARG A 117 14.71 0.89 13.09
N ALA A 118 13.80 0.76 12.12
CA ALA A 118 13.41 -0.52 11.56
C ALA A 118 14.35 -0.89 10.40
N ALA A 119 14.85 -2.12 10.40
CA ALA A 119 15.59 -2.70 9.28
C ALA A 119 14.68 -3.01 8.09
N ILE A 120 13.44 -3.45 8.38
CA ILE A 120 12.41 -3.73 7.38
C ILE A 120 11.12 -3.03 7.82
N ARG A 121 10.44 -2.40 6.86
CA ARG A 121 9.05 -1.96 7.00
C ARG A 121 8.21 -2.59 5.90
N ARG A 122 6.99 -2.98 6.24
CA ARG A 122 5.99 -3.53 5.33
C ARG A 122 4.71 -2.74 5.49
N ASP A 123 4.10 -2.36 4.38
CA ASP A 123 2.78 -1.75 4.38
C ASP A 123 1.97 -2.39 3.25
N ALA A 124 0.79 -2.90 3.57
CA ALA A 124 -0.10 -3.51 2.58
C ALA A 124 -1.54 -3.04 2.79
N THR A 125 -2.24 -2.87 1.68
CA THR A 125 -3.68 -2.64 1.67
C THR A 125 -4.37 -3.55 0.67
N VAL A 126 -5.63 -3.87 0.95
CA VAL A 126 -6.48 -4.63 0.03
C VAL A 126 -7.85 -3.98 0.00
N ILE A 127 -8.22 -3.40 -1.14
CA ILE A 127 -9.58 -3.01 -1.45
C ILE A 127 -10.32 -4.26 -1.92
N LEU A 128 -11.27 -4.74 -1.12
CA LEU A 128 -12.10 -5.89 -1.42
C LEU A 128 -13.20 -5.51 -2.41
N ALA A 129 -13.59 -6.45 -3.26
CA ALA A 129 -14.61 -6.25 -4.29
C ALA A 129 -16.00 -5.92 -3.69
N ASP A 130 -16.26 -6.33 -2.45
CA ASP A 130 -17.47 -6.01 -1.69
C ASP A 130 -17.45 -4.61 -1.03
N GLY A 131 -16.34 -3.86 -1.19
CA GLY A 131 -16.18 -2.54 -0.58
C GLY A 131 -15.50 -2.53 0.78
N GLY A 132 -15.02 -3.68 1.28
CA GLY A 132 -14.13 -3.71 2.42
C GLY A 132 -12.73 -3.17 2.10
N LEU A 133 -12.02 -2.76 3.14
CA LEU A 133 -10.61 -2.40 3.13
C LEU A 133 -9.89 -3.21 4.20
N ILE A 134 -8.76 -3.81 3.84
CA ILE A 134 -7.78 -4.36 4.78
C ILE A 134 -6.57 -3.44 4.76
N SER A 135 -6.01 -3.16 5.93
CA SER A 135 -4.74 -2.45 6.08
C SER A 135 -3.85 -3.22 7.04
N LEU A 136 -2.58 -3.35 6.67
CA LEU A 136 -1.55 -4.08 7.42
C LEU A 136 -0.27 -3.25 7.44
N ALA A 137 0.42 -3.25 8.58
CA ALA A 137 1.79 -2.78 8.67
C ALA A 137 2.65 -3.77 9.45
N GLY A 138 3.89 -3.92 9.02
CA GLY A 138 4.92 -4.73 9.66
C GLY A 138 6.21 -3.94 9.84
N ALA A 139 6.93 -4.17 10.94
CA ALA A 139 8.23 -3.58 11.18
C ALA A 139 9.14 -4.51 11.98
N ARG A 140 10.39 -4.65 11.52
CA ARG A 140 11.44 -5.39 12.23
C ARG A 140 12.56 -4.45 12.62
N ALA A 141 12.98 -4.48 13.88
CA ALA A 141 14.06 -3.65 14.39
C ALA A 141 15.42 -3.97 13.72
N THR A 142 16.32 -2.99 13.67
CA THR A 142 17.71 -3.23 13.22
C THR A 142 18.46 -4.13 14.20
N GLY A 143 19.18 -5.13 13.69
CA GLY A 143 19.97 -6.06 14.51
C GLY A 143 19.21 -7.27 15.05
N SER A 144 17.93 -7.42 14.67
CA SER A 144 17.12 -8.62 14.93
C SER A 144 17.46 -9.75 13.96
N ASP A 145 17.76 -10.94 14.48
CA ASP A 145 18.35 -12.07 13.71
C ASP A 145 17.30 -13.05 13.11
N GLY A 146 15.99 -12.85 13.33
CA GLY A 146 14.94 -13.79 12.86
C GLY A 146 13.60 -13.18 12.44
N HIS A 147 12.80 -13.94 11.68
CA HIS A 147 11.46 -13.54 11.19
C HIS A 147 10.42 -13.35 12.30
N GLY A 148 10.57 -14.06 13.42
CA GLY A 148 9.64 -13.99 14.57
C GLY A 148 9.79 -12.73 15.41
N GLU A 149 10.68 -11.81 15.04
CA GLU A 149 10.90 -10.53 15.72
C GLU A 149 10.27 -9.35 14.96
N GLU A 150 9.49 -9.64 13.92
CA GLU A 150 8.71 -8.62 13.23
C GLU A 150 7.39 -8.38 13.95
N GLU A 151 7.15 -7.14 14.35
CA GLU A 151 5.83 -6.71 14.78
C GLU A 151 4.95 -6.54 13.54
N ILE A 152 3.79 -7.19 13.50
CA ILE A 152 2.81 -7.02 12.43
C ILE A 152 1.44 -6.77 13.07
N ALA A 153 0.74 -5.73 12.57
CA ALA A 153 -0.63 -5.45 12.93
C ALA A 153 -1.47 -5.25 11.67
N ALA A 154 -2.74 -5.64 11.75
CA ALA A 154 -3.67 -5.46 10.67
C ALA A 154 -5.08 -5.21 11.19
N ALA A 155 -5.90 -4.59 10.35
CA ALA A 155 -7.32 -4.43 10.60
C ALA A 155 -8.10 -4.43 9.29
N ILE A 156 -9.39 -4.73 9.39
CA ILE A 156 -10.36 -4.68 8.30
C ILE A 156 -11.51 -3.75 8.67
N SER A 157 -11.92 -2.92 7.71
CA SER A 157 -13.20 -2.21 7.72
C SER A 157 -14.03 -2.77 6.57
N HIS A 158 -15.19 -3.36 6.88
CA HIS A 158 -16.08 -3.98 5.91
C HIS A 158 -17.54 -3.61 6.27
N PRO A 159 -18.53 -3.70 5.37
CA PRO A 159 -19.95 -3.49 5.71
C PRO A 159 -20.46 -4.27 6.93
N GLY A 160 -19.81 -5.40 7.27
CA GLY A 160 -20.09 -6.22 8.45
C GLY A 160 -19.49 -5.69 9.76
N GLY A 161 -18.63 -4.67 9.72
CA GLY A 161 -18.01 -4.06 10.90
C GLY A 161 -16.50 -3.84 10.75
N TYR A 162 -15.92 -3.35 11.84
CA TYR A 162 -14.49 -3.14 12.00
C TYR A 162 -13.90 -4.25 12.88
N VAL A 163 -12.79 -4.85 12.45
CA VAL A 163 -12.10 -5.92 13.17
C VAL A 163 -10.59 -5.68 13.15
N GLU A 164 -9.97 -5.72 14.32
CA GLU A 164 -8.51 -5.76 14.47
C GLU A 164 -8.04 -7.21 14.61
N PHE A 165 -6.89 -7.50 14.02
CA PHE A 165 -6.25 -8.81 14.07
C PHE A 165 -5.07 -8.75 15.03
N ASN A 166 -5.03 -9.69 15.97
CA ASN A 166 -3.99 -9.76 17.01
C ASN A 166 -2.90 -10.80 16.70
N ASP A 167 -3.15 -11.70 15.76
CA ASP A 167 -2.13 -12.57 15.19
C ASP A 167 -2.21 -12.51 13.66
N VAL A 168 -1.08 -12.16 13.05
CA VAL A 168 -0.97 -11.85 11.63
C VAL A 168 0.27 -12.53 11.08
N LEU A 169 0.08 -13.46 10.14
CA LEU A 169 1.16 -14.08 9.40
C LEU A 169 1.18 -13.53 7.97
N LEU A 170 2.30 -12.92 7.62
CA LEU A 170 2.59 -12.44 6.26
C LEU A 170 3.83 -13.15 5.74
N SER A 171 3.66 -13.94 4.68
CA SER A 171 4.77 -14.55 3.96
C SER A 171 4.88 -13.95 2.57
N THR A 172 6.10 -13.75 2.08
CA THR A 172 6.35 -13.20 0.74
C THR A 172 7.31 -14.09 -0.02
N GLU A 173 6.95 -14.39 -1.25
CA GLU A 173 7.80 -15.03 -2.23
C GLU A 173 8.37 -13.99 -3.17
N TYR A 174 9.67 -14.09 -3.41
CA TYR A 174 10.43 -13.18 -4.27
C TYR A 174 10.89 -13.87 -5.55
N ASP A 175 11.13 -13.10 -6.60
CA ASP A 175 11.83 -13.55 -7.80
C ASP A 175 13.35 -13.57 -7.60
N GLY A 176 14.11 -13.99 -8.62
CA GLY A 176 15.58 -14.04 -8.56
C GLY A 176 16.27 -12.68 -8.41
N ALA A 177 15.53 -11.57 -8.55
CA ALA A 177 16.01 -10.21 -8.34
C ALA A 177 15.56 -9.62 -6.99
N GLY A 178 14.86 -10.39 -6.16
CA GLY A 178 14.35 -9.93 -4.86
C GLY A 178 13.08 -9.09 -4.94
N ARG A 179 12.37 -9.12 -6.08
CA ARG A 179 11.09 -8.43 -6.26
C ARG A 179 9.93 -9.33 -5.84
N HIS A 180 8.83 -8.73 -5.43
CA HIS A 180 7.61 -9.45 -5.08
C HIS A 180 7.13 -10.36 -6.21
N ARG A 181 6.65 -11.55 -5.85
CA ARG A 181 5.98 -12.47 -6.77
C ARG A 181 4.63 -12.91 -6.23
N ARG A 182 4.62 -13.41 -5.01
CA ARG A 182 3.43 -13.89 -4.30
C ARG A 182 3.52 -13.49 -2.84
N ALA A 183 2.39 -13.33 -2.17
CA ALA A 183 2.34 -13.16 -0.74
C ALA A 183 1.16 -13.94 -0.18
N THR A 184 1.26 -14.42 1.06
CA THR A 184 0.16 -15.05 1.79
C THR A 184 -0.15 -14.28 3.05
N LEU A 185 -1.43 -14.24 3.41
CA LEU A 185 -1.95 -13.62 4.62
C LEU A 185 -2.73 -14.66 5.42
N GLU A 186 -2.47 -14.72 6.71
CA GLU A 186 -3.31 -15.39 7.71
C GLU A 186 -3.59 -14.37 8.81
N LEU A 187 -4.86 -14.02 8.99
CA LEU A 187 -5.32 -12.96 9.88
C LEU A 187 -6.26 -13.55 10.92
N TRP A 188 -5.85 -13.53 12.18
CA TRP A 188 -6.64 -14.05 13.28
C TRP A 188 -7.13 -12.91 14.18
N PRO A 189 -8.46 -12.78 14.36
CA PRO A 189 -9.02 -11.79 15.27
C PRO A 189 -8.85 -12.24 16.72
N ALA A 190 -8.90 -11.28 17.65
CA ALA A 190 -8.81 -11.60 19.08
C ALA A 190 -10.00 -12.38 19.62
N SER A 191 -11.13 -12.37 18.91
CA SER A 191 -12.35 -13.09 19.27
C SER A 191 -12.45 -14.39 18.49
N ASP A 192 -12.53 -15.52 19.21
CA ASP A 192 -12.79 -16.84 18.62
C ASP A 192 -14.19 -16.95 17.97
N GLU A 193 -15.06 -15.95 18.17
CA GLU A 193 -16.37 -15.88 17.50
C GLU A 193 -16.28 -15.41 16.05
N ILE A 194 -15.17 -14.77 15.67
CA ILE A 194 -14.91 -14.28 14.32
C ILE A 194 -13.92 -15.25 13.67
N ALA A 195 -14.29 -15.78 12.51
CA ALA A 195 -13.38 -16.65 11.75
C ALA A 195 -12.15 -15.86 11.29
N GLY A 196 -10.98 -16.50 11.32
CA GLY A 196 -9.78 -15.95 10.68
C GLY A 196 -9.95 -15.81 9.17
N LEU A 197 -9.14 -14.94 8.58
CA LEU A 197 -9.14 -14.66 7.15
C LEU A 197 -7.80 -15.07 6.54
N HIS A 198 -7.85 -15.93 5.52
CA HIS A 198 -6.67 -16.53 4.91
C HIS A 198 -6.65 -16.28 3.42
N GLY A 199 -5.47 -16.14 2.84
CA GLY A 199 -5.37 -16.17 1.40
C GLY A 199 -4.02 -15.81 0.85
N ALA A 200 -4.03 -15.53 -0.45
CA ALA A 200 -2.82 -15.24 -1.20
C ALA A 200 -3.07 -14.16 -2.24
N GLY A 201 -2.01 -13.42 -2.52
CA GLY A 201 -1.96 -12.43 -3.58
C GLY A 201 -0.84 -12.74 -4.55
N ASN A 202 -1.05 -12.41 -5.82
CA ASN A 202 -0.02 -12.43 -6.86
C ASN A 202 0.23 -11.01 -7.37
N VAL A 203 1.49 -10.72 -7.70
CA VAL A 203 1.85 -9.45 -8.34
C VAL A 203 1.16 -9.31 -9.68
N VAL A 204 0.59 -8.13 -9.92
CA VAL A 204 0.10 -7.66 -11.21
C VAL A 204 1.18 -6.80 -11.88
N ALA A 205 1.69 -5.82 -11.14
CA ALA A 205 2.70 -4.86 -11.58
C ALA A 205 3.53 -4.44 -10.36
N GLY A 206 4.77 -4.02 -10.57
CA GLY A 206 5.58 -3.51 -9.48
C GLY A 206 6.91 -2.92 -9.93
N CYS A 207 7.50 -2.13 -9.05
CA CYS A 207 8.78 -1.50 -9.27
C CYS A 207 9.66 -1.51 -8.01
N THR A 208 10.96 -1.34 -8.24
CA THR A 208 11.95 -1.18 -7.19
C THR A 208 12.58 0.20 -7.32
N ALA A 209 12.59 0.97 -6.23
CA ALA A 209 13.26 2.25 -6.13
C ALA A 209 14.39 2.19 -5.09
N LYS A 210 15.41 3.02 -5.28
CA LYS A 210 16.44 3.27 -4.27
C LYS A 210 16.34 4.71 -3.79
N VAL A 211 16.08 4.91 -2.50
CA VAL A 211 15.88 6.22 -1.88
C VAL A 211 16.75 6.27 -0.62
N ASP A 212 17.70 7.21 -0.56
CA ASP A 212 18.65 7.38 0.56
C ASP A 212 19.39 6.10 0.96
N GLY A 213 19.70 5.25 -0.02
CA GLY A 213 20.36 3.96 0.18
C GLY A 213 19.42 2.82 0.57
N ALA A 214 18.20 3.11 1.01
CA ALA A 214 17.16 2.11 1.22
C ALA A 214 16.63 1.57 -0.12
N THR A 215 16.20 0.31 -0.12
CA THR A 215 15.50 -0.31 -1.26
C THR A 215 14.01 -0.36 -0.96
N ILE A 216 13.19 0.16 -1.86
CA ILE A 216 11.73 0.15 -1.75
C ILE A 216 11.20 -0.72 -2.89
N ASN A 217 10.55 -1.82 -2.54
CA ASN A 217 9.79 -2.66 -3.47
C ASN A 217 8.31 -2.34 -3.29
N THR A 218 7.65 -1.82 -4.32
CA THR A 218 6.20 -1.58 -4.30
C THR A 218 5.54 -2.30 -5.45
N ALA A 219 4.41 -2.95 -5.20
CA ALA A 219 3.69 -3.70 -6.22
C ALA A 219 2.18 -3.65 -5.98
N LEU A 220 1.42 -3.65 -7.08
CA LEU A 220 0.01 -3.95 -7.08
C LEU A 220 -0.17 -5.46 -7.02
N PHE A 221 -0.96 -5.91 -6.05
CA PHE A 221 -1.34 -7.30 -5.89
C PHE A 221 -2.81 -7.51 -6.22
N ARG A 222 -3.10 -8.66 -6.83
CA ARG A 222 -4.45 -9.24 -6.87
C ARG A 222 -4.55 -10.32 -5.81
N TRP A 223 -5.47 -10.14 -4.88
CA TRP A 223 -5.69 -10.98 -3.71
C TRP A 223 -6.93 -11.85 -3.84
N SER A 224 -6.88 -13.03 -3.22
CA SER A 224 -8.04 -13.85 -2.90
C SER A 224 -7.92 -14.30 -1.44
N LEU A 225 -8.88 -13.88 -0.61
CA LEU A 225 -8.91 -14.08 0.84
C LEU A 225 -10.19 -14.81 1.22
N ASP A 226 -10.11 -16.12 1.46
CA ASP A 226 -11.25 -17.02 1.71
C ASP A 226 -12.42 -16.80 0.74
N GLY A 227 -12.10 -16.63 -0.54
CA GLY A 227 -13.07 -16.38 -1.62
C GLY A 227 -13.39 -14.91 -1.88
N HIS A 228 -12.99 -13.98 -1.01
CA HIS A 228 -13.12 -12.55 -1.23
C HIS A 228 -12.00 -12.06 -2.15
N LEU A 229 -12.38 -11.52 -3.30
CA LEU A 229 -11.43 -10.94 -4.24
C LEU A 229 -11.08 -9.52 -3.82
N GLY A 230 -9.81 -9.13 -4.00
CA GLY A 230 -9.39 -7.76 -3.73
C GLY A 230 -8.14 -7.39 -4.51
N MET A 231 -7.83 -6.10 -4.50
CA MET A 231 -6.61 -5.54 -5.08
C MET A 231 -6.04 -4.47 -4.18
N GLY A 232 -4.72 -4.32 -4.16
CA GLY A 232 -4.10 -3.24 -3.41
C GLY A 232 -2.59 -3.31 -3.40
N ARG A 233 -1.97 -2.25 -2.87
CA ARG A 233 -0.52 -2.12 -2.77
C ARG A 233 0.05 -3.08 -1.73
N TYR A 234 1.23 -3.58 -2.04
CA TYR A 234 2.14 -4.14 -1.06
C TYR A 234 3.54 -3.55 -1.25
N GLU A 235 4.01 -2.85 -0.22
CA GLU A 235 5.30 -2.20 -0.17
C GLU A 235 6.19 -2.81 0.91
N ILE A 236 7.47 -2.98 0.56
CA ILE A 236 8.53 -3.34 1.50
C ILE A 236 9.66 -2.32 1.35
N ARG A 237 10.03 -1.69 2.45
CA ARG A 237 11.24 -0.88 2.58
C ARG A 237 12.31 -1.65 3.34
N LEU A 238 13.49 -1.76 2.75
CA LEU A 238 14.68 -2.39 3.30
C LEU A 238 15.75 -1.33 3.51
N GLU A 239 16.26 -1.22 4.73
CA GLU A 239 17.41 -0.36 5.00
C GLU A 239 18.71 -0.95 4.40
N PRO A 240 19.76 -0.12 4.20
CA PRO A 240 20.99 -0.58 3.56
C PRO A 240 21.59 -1.84 4.21
N GLY A 241 21.88 -2.86 3.39
CA GLY A 241 22.47 -4.12 3.85
C GLY A 241 21.46 -5.17 4.35
N GLU A 242 20.18 -4.81 4.43
CA GLU A 242 19.10 -5.75 4.73
C GLU A 242 18.63 -6.47 3.46
N ALA A 243 18.14 -7.68 3.63
CA ALA A 243 17.47 -8.45 2.59
C ALA A 243 16.07 -8.79 3.06
N ALA A 244 15.09 -8.67 2.16
CA ALA A 244 13.80 -9.29 2.36
C ALA A 244 14.02 -10.81 2.35
N ARG A 245 13.87 -11.44 3.51
CA ARG A 245 13.90 -12.89 3.67
C ARG A 245 12.52 -13.32 4.11
#